data_AF-A0A2G2A2F5-F1
#
_entry.id   AF-A0A2G2A2F5-F1
#
_cell.length_a   1.000
_cell.length_b   1.000
_cell.length_c   1.000
_cell.angle_alpha   90.00
_cell.angle_beta   90.00
_cell.angle_gamma   90.00
#
_symmetry.space_group_name_H-M   'P 1'
#
loop_
_entity.id
_entity.type
_entity.pdbx_description
1 polymer ?
#
loop_
_entity_poly.entity_id
_entity_poly.type
_entity_poly.pdbx_seq_one_letter_code
_entity_poly.pdbx_strand_id
1 'polypeptide(L)'
;MNCPNCATNRTLLLNSSTSLGYQQFRCRECSKQFNKRTGTVYNFLEYPTDVVMLTVFYYYRFKNSLVDVVEHMALRGINLSHETVRLWSQRIGTDMALKMRSLRRGNCHRKWHMDVTYLKVKGYDMYLYRAIDKEGNLIDVYLSDTRDKKAAEAFFKSCEATTGIHPSQITTDKEPAFPNAIKNALGGDVKHRDSKYMNNVMEQSHRGIKSRYKPMKGFKDSWCAMIFCTVFEEIKQFFRMRNKSQSQGRQCFAPRFQEFEKMAGLKT
;
A
#
# COMPACT_ATOMS: atom_id res chain seq x y z
N MET A 1 19.77 4.19 -24.79
CA MET A 1 18.54 3.75 -24.08
C MET A 1 17.44 3.65 -25.12
N ASN A 2 16.65 2.58 -25.16
CA ASN A 2 15.57 2.48 -26.14
C ASN A 2 14.48 3.52 -25.84
N CYS A 3 13.85 4.07 -26.88
CA CYS A 3 12.79 5.04 -26.70
C CYS A 3 11.58 4.35 -26.05
N PRO A 4 11.05 4.87 -24.91
CA PRO A 4 9.89 4.27 -24.25
C PRO A 4 8.59 4.43 -25.06
N ASN A 5 8.57 5.26 -26.10
CA ASN A 5 7.37 5.51 -26.90
C ASN A 5 7.26 4.63 -28.16
N CYS A 6 8.37 4.31 -28.81
CA CYS A 6 8.38 3.52 -30.06
C CYS A 6 9.39 2.37 -30.06
N ALA A 7 10.01 2.07 -28.91
CA ALA A 7 10.97 0.98 -28.69
C ALA A 7 12.27 1.02 -29.53
N THR A 8 12.44 1.96 -30.47
CA THR A 8 13.66 2.10 -31.26
C THR A 8 14.88 2.40 -30.40
N ASN A 9 16.05 1.92 -30.83
CA ASN A 9 17.34 2.24 -30.23
C ASN A 9 17.97 3.51 -30.83
N ARG A 10 17.39 4.07 -31.91
CA ARG A 10 17.85 5.29 -32.60
C ARG A 10 17.59 6.54 -31.76
N THR A 11 18.45 6.77 -30.78
CA THR A 11 18.29 7.80 -29.75
C THR A 11 19.54 8.66 -29.64
N LEU A 12 19.34 9.96 -29.43
CA LEU A 12 20.40 10.95 -29.27
C LEU A 12 20.45 11.38 -27.80
N LEU A 13 21.61 11.32 -27.18
CA LEU A 13 21.85 11.96 -25.87
C LEU A 13 21.89 13.48 -26.05
N LEU A 14 21.12 14.21 -25.23
CA LEU A 14 21.12 15.67 -25.21
C LEU A 14 22.18 16.18 -24.23
N ASN A 15 22.72 17.37 -24.50
CA ASN A 15 23.70 18.03 -23.62
C ASN A 15 23.05 18.57 -22.32
N SER A 16 21.72 18.66 -22.27
CA SER A 16 20.97 19.08 -21.09
C SER A 16 20.60 17.90 -20.20
N SER A 17 20.56 18.16 -18.90
CA SER A 17 20.00 17.26 -17.89
C SER A 17 18.78 17.90 -17.23
N THR A 18 17.93 17.08 -16.60
CA THR A 18 16.85 17.60 -15.75
C THR A 18 17.42 18.35 -14.54
N SER A 19 16.59 19.12 -13.81
CA SER A 19 16.95 19.72 -12.51
C SER A 19 17.51 18.71 -11.51
N LEU A 20 17.07 17.45 -11.57
CA LEU A 20 17.56 16.34 -10.73
C LEU A 20 18.75 15.56 -11.33
N GLY A 21 19.43 16.09 -12.35
CA GLY A 21 20.63 15.50 -12.94
C GLY A 21 20.40 14.27 -13.83
N TYR A 22 19.16 13.97 -14.24
CA TYR A 22 18.91 12.88 -15.18
C TYR A 22 19.25 13.31 -16.62
N GLN A 23 20.12 12.52 -17.25
CA GLN A 23 20.42 12.62 -18.68
C GLN A 23 19.14 12.55 -19.52
N GLN A 24 19.03 13.43 -20.49
CA GLN A 24 17.92 13.50 -21.41
C GLN A 24 18.30 12.93 -22.77
N PHE A 25 17.37 12.23 -23.40
CA PHE A 25 17.52 11.63 -24.72
C PHE A 25 16.41 12.13 -25.62
N ARG A 26 16.67 12.23 -26.92
CA ARG A 26 15.66 12.47 -27.96
C ARG A 26 15.61 11.30 -28.92
N CYS A 27 14.42 10.77 -29.15
CA CYS A 27 14.22 9.73 -30.14
C CYS A 27 14.32 10.31 -31.56
N ARG A 28 15.06 9.67 -32.47
CA ARG A 28 15.18 10.12 -33.86
C ARG A 28 13.96 9.78 -34.72
N GLU A 29 13.20 8.75 -34.34
CA GLU A 29 11.97 8.36 -35.07
C GLU A 29 10.76 9.16 -34.61
N CYS A 30 10.31 8.99 -33.36
CA CYS A 30 9.12 9.70 -32.87
C CYS A 30 9.38 11.14 -32.37
N SER A 31 10.62 11.63 -32.46
CA SER A 31 11.04 12.98 -32.02
C SER A 31 10.83 13.34 -30.54
N LYS A 32 10.23 12.45 -29.73
CA LYS A 32 9.95 12.68 -28.31
C LYS A 32 11.23 12.68 -27.46
N GLN A 33 11.27 13.59 -26.49
CA GLN A 33 12.29 13.60 -25.44
C GLN A 33 11.90 12.67 -24.30
N PHE A 34 12.89 12.03 -23.69
CA PHE A 34 12.71 11.13 -22.56
C PHE A 34 13.98 11.06 -21.71
N ASN A 35 13.84 10.52 -20.51
CA ASN A 35 14.93 10.26 -19.58
C ASN A 35 14.70 8.90 -18.92
N LYS A 36 15.58 8.49 -18.01
CA LYS A 36 15.49 7.18 -17.33
C LYS A 36 14.22 6.97 -16.49
N ARG A 37 13.49 8.04 -16.16
CA ARG A 37 12.23 8.02 -15.39
C ARG A 37 11.00 8.14 -16.29
N THR A 38 11.15 8.40 -17.58
CA THR A 38 10.00 8.51 -18.49
C THR A 38 9.19 7.22 -18.48
N GLY A 39 7.88 7.34 -18.31
CA GLY A 39 6.96 6.21 -18.15
C GLY A 39 6.83 5.69 -16.72
N THR A 40 7.58 6.22 -15.75
CA THR A 40 7.45 5.86 -14.33
C THR A 40 6.63 6.89 -13.54
N VAL A 41 6.09 6.48 -12.39
CA VAL A 41 5.37 7.37 -11.45
C VAL A 41 6.24 8.47 -10.82
N TYR A 42 7.53 8.45 -11.10
CA TYR A 42 8.51 9.42 -10.59
C TYR A 42 9.05 10.35 -11.65
N ASN A 43 8.58 10.24 -12.90
CA ASN A 43 8.79 11.31 -13.85
C ASN A 43 8.19 12.63 -13.33
N PHE A 44 8.81 13.75 -13.69
CA PHE A 44 8.36 15.11 -13.32
C PHE A 44 8.35 15.42 -11.81
N LEU A 45 9.03 14.64 -10.99
CA LEU A 45 9.28 15.07 -9.62
C LEU A 45 10.28 16.22 -9.61
N GLU A 46 9.95 17.28 -8.88
CA GLU A 46 10.81 18.43 -8.64
C GLU A 46 11.86 18.13 -7.57
N TYR A 47 11.54 17.22 -6.65
CA TYR A 47 12.41 16.81 -5.55
C TYR A 47 13.07 15.45 -5.81
N PRO A 48 14.27 15.23 -5.24
CA PRO A 48 14.92 13.93 -5.19
C PRO A 48 13.98 12.83 -4.66
N THR A 49 14.11 11.61 -5.17
CA THR A 49 13.17 10.53 -4.84
C THR A 49 13.19 10.19 -3.35
N ASP A 50 14.34 10.24 -2.69
CA ASP A 50 14.51 10.01 -1.25
C ASP A 50 13.68 10.99 -0.41
N VAL A 51 13.68 12.28 -0.79
CA VAL A 51 12.81 13.31 -0.18
C VAL A 51 11.33 12.92 -0.32
N VAL A 52 10.94 12.49 -1.52
CA VAL A 52 9.56 12.07 -1.80
C VAL A 52 9.18 10.81 -1.02
N MET A 53 10.08 9.83 -0.96
CA MET A 53 9.87 8.57 -0.23
C MET A 53 9.75 8.82 1.28
N LEU A 54 10.58 9.70 1.84
CA LEU A 54 10.46 10.12 3.23
C LEU A 54 9.12 10.82 3.51
N THR A 55 8.69 11.70 2.60
CA THR A 55 7.40 12.40 2.70
C THR A 55 6.23 11.42 2.74
N VAL A 56 6.20 10.49 1.78
CA VAL A 56 5.17 9.43 1.70
C VAL A 56 5.22 8.54 2.93
N PHE A 57 6.43 8.19 3.40
CA PHE A 57 6.61 7.40 4.60
C PHE A 57 6.05 8.10 5.84
N TYR A 58 6.34 9.39 6.04
CA TYR A 58 5.80 10.15 7.17
C TYR A 58 4.28 10.20 7.18
N TYR A 59 3.67 10.36 6.00
CA TYR A 59 2.22 10.39 5.89
C TYR A 59 1.57 9.06 6.29
N TYR A 60 2.10 7.92 5.84
CA TYR A 60 1.49 6.62 6.13
C TYR A 60 1.93 5.99 7.46
N ARG A 61 3.19 6.17 7.86
CA ARG A 61 3.75 5.47 9.04
C ARG A 61 3.31 6.06 10.36
N PHE A 62 3.19 7.39 10.42
CA PHE A 62 2.88 8.14 11.64
C PHE A 62 1.48 8.72 11.59
N LYS A 63 0.98 9.20 12.73
CA LYS A 63 -0.37 9.80 12.85
C LYS A 63 -0.40 11.25 12.35
N ASN A 64 0.31 11.52 11.27
CA ASN A 64 0.49 12.87 10.73
C ASN A 64 -0.68 13.25 9.82
N SER A 65 -1.18 14.48 9.93
CA SER A 65 -1.98 15.10 8.88
C SER A 65 -1.10 15.44 7.67
N LEU A 66 -1.72 15.83 6.54
CA LEU A 66 -0.94 16.35 5.39
C LEU A 66 -0.15 17.61 5.78
N VAL A 67 -0.72 18.45 6.65
CA VAL A 67 -0.09 19.68 7.13
C VAL A 67 1.08 19.34 8.05
N ASP A 68 0.93 18.37 8.96
CA ASP A 68 2.02 17.94 9.84
C ASP A 68 3.22 17.46 9.00
N VAL A 69 2.97 16.72 7.91
CA VAL A 69 4.05 16.29 7.00
C VAL A 69 4.72 17.50 6.34
N VAL A 70 3.95 18.51 5.89
CA VAL A 70 4.53 19.75 5.35
C VAL A 70 5.43 20.42 6.38
N GLU A 71 4.99 20.53 7.64
CA GLU A 71 5.79 21.11 8.72
C GLU A 71 7.07 20.30 8.99
N HIS A 72 6.98 18.97 9.05
CA HIS A 72 8.15 18.08 9.19
C HIS A 72 9.18 18.28 8.07
N MET A 73 8.72 18.52 6.84
CA MET A 73 9.58 18.76 5.68
C MET A 73 10.14 20.20 5.67
N ALA A 74 9.36 21.19 6.11
CA ALA A 74 9.78 22.58 6.23
C ALA A 74 10.92 22.75 7.26
N LEU A 75 10.88 22.00 8.37
CA LEU A 75 11.97 21.95 9.36
C LEU A 75 13.31 21.45 8.76
N ARG A 76 13.26 20.82 7.59
CA ARG A 76 14.43 20.33 6.85
C ARG A 76 14.79 21.22 5.65
N GLY A 77 14.17 22.40 5.54
CA GLY A 77 14.36 23.33 4.42
C GLY A 77 13.64 22.92 3.14
N ILE A 78 12.69 21.99 3.20
CA ILE A 78 11.97 21.47 2.03
C ILE A 78 10.56 22.06 2.01
N ASN A 79 10.29 22.92 1.02
CA ASN A 79 9.02 23.63 0.91
C ASN A 79 8.00 22.83 0.08
N LEU A 80 6.97 22.31 0.72
CA LEU A 80 5.92 21.52 0.07
C LEU A 80 4.55 22.12 0.35
N SER A 81 3.61 21.93 -0.58
CA SER A 81 2.20 22.13 -0.29
C SER A 81 1.56 20.84 0.22
N HIS A 82 0.43 20.94 0.95
CA HIS A 82 -0.34 19.77 1.35
C HIS A 82 -0.85 18.96 0.15
N GLU A 83 -1.14 19.62 -0.99
CA GLU A 83 -1.53 18.96 -2.24
C GLU A 83 -0.36 18.17 -2.84
N THR A 84 0.86 18.69 -2.75
CA THR A 84 2.06 17.94 -3.16
C THR A 84 2.18 16.64 -2.36
N VAL A 85 2.04 16.71 -1.03
CA VAL A 85 2.04 15.53 -0.15
C VAL A 85 0.91 14.57 -0.51
N ARG A 86 -0.30 15.08 -0.76
CA ARG A 86 -1.48 14.27 -1.15
C ARG A 86 -1.25 13.53 -2.45
N LEU A 87 -0.80 14.24 -3.49
CA LEU A 87 -0.56 13.68 -4.82
C LEU A 87 0.56 12.64 -4.81
N TRP A 88 1.67 12.90 -4.11
CA TRP A 88 2.73 11.91 -3.95
C TRP A 88 2.26 10.70 -3.16
N SER A 89 1.54 10.91 -2.05
CA SER A 89 1.01 9.81 -1.22
C SER A 89 0.04 8.91 -1.98
N GLN A 90 -0.79 9.47 -2.86
CA GLN A 90 -1.66 8.67 -3.71
C GLN A 90 -0.87 7.99 -4.83
N ARG A 91 -0.13 8.75 -5.64
CA ARG A 91 0.54 8.25 -6.84
C ARG A 91 1.66 7.26 -6.50
N ILE A 92 2.59 7.68 -5.67
CA ILE A 92 3.80 6.90 -5.33
C ILE A 92 3.46 5.88 -4.24
N GLY A 93 2.61 6.24 -3.28
CA GLY A 93 2.11 5.27 -2.30
C GLY A 93 1.45 4.05 -2.97
N THR A 94 0.63 4.27 -4.01
CA THR A 94 -0.01 3.16 -4.75
C THR A 94 1.01 2.29 -5.48
N ASP A 95 1.98 2.89 -6.19
CA ASP A 95 3.08 2.14 -6.83
C ASP A 95 3.84 1.27 -5.82
N MET A 96 4.18 1.85 -4.66
CA MET A 96 4.87 1.15 -3.60
C MET A 96 4.04 0.02 -2.99
N ALA A 97 2.75 0.25 -2.76
CA ALA A 97 1.82 -0.77 -2.28
C ALA A 97 1.72 -1.96 -3.24
N LEU A 98 1.62 -1.71 -4.55
CA LEU A 98 1.58 -2.75 -5.57
C LEU A 98 2.88 -3.56 -5.62
N LYS A 99 4.04 -2.89 -5.50
CA LYS A 99 5.34 -3.57 -5.41
C LYS A 99 5.45 -4.44 -4.16
N MET A 100 5.10 -3.91 -2.98
CA MET A 100 5.08 -4.67 -1.73
C MET A 100 4.13 -5.87 -1.78
N ARG A 101 2.96 -5.67 -2.39
CA ARG A 101 1.98 -6.72 -2.63
C ARG A 101 2.55 -7.83 -3.48
N SER A 102 3.22 -7.49 -4.59
CA SER A 102 3.88 -8.46 -5.46
C SER A 102 4.97 -9.25 -4.73
N LEU A 103 5.78 -8.60 -3.89
CA LEU A 103 6.85 -9.26 -3.11
C LEU A 103 6.34 -10.26 -2.07
N ARG A 104 5.11 -10.08 -1.58
CA ARG A 104 4.48 -10.99 -0.61
C ARG A 104 3.73 -12.16 -1.26
N ARG A 105 3.57 -12.18 -2.59
CA ARG A 105 2.92 -13.28 -3.29
C ARG A 105 3.65 -14.60 -3.02
N GLY A 106 2.92 -15.65 -2.68
CA GLY A 106 3.46 -16.95 -2.26
C GLY A 106 3.99 -17.01 -0.82
N ASN A 107 4.08 -15.87 -0.13
CA ASN A 107 4.69 -15.76 1.20
C ASN A 107 3.64 -15.52 2.30
N CYS A 108 2.62 -16.39 2.37
CA CYS A 108 1.65 -16.39 3.48
C CYS A 108 1.21 -17.81 3.86
N HIS A 109 0.73 -18.00 5.08
CA HIS A 109 0.16 -19.30 5.48
C HIS A 109 -1.24 -19.51 4.90
N ARG A 110 -1.63 -20.78 4.71
CA ARG A 110 -2.95 -21.18 4.19
C ARG A 110 -4.11 -21.03 5.18
N LYS A 111 -3.84 -20.69 6.44
CA LYS A 111 -4.86 -20.44 7.47
C LYS A 111 -5.02 -18.95 7.63
N TRP A 112 -6.20 -18.44 7.31
CA TRP A 112 -6.51 -17.01 7.33
C TRP A 112 -7.50 -16.66 8.44
N HIS A 113 -7.38 -15.43 8.92
CA HIS A 113 -8.32 -14.74 9.79
C HIS A 113 -8.83 -13.53 9.03
N MET A 114 -10.14 -13.33 9.05
CA MET A 114 -10.80 -12.24 8.34
C MET A 114 -11.84 -11.60 9.25
N ASP A 115 -11.92 -10.27 9.17
CA ASP A 115 -12.88 -9.47 9.91
C ASP A 115 -13.22 -8.20 9.11
N VAL A 116 -14.33 -7.55 9.48
CA VAL A 116 -14.82 -6.33 8.85
C VAL A 116 -14.94 -5.25 9.92
N THR A 117 -14.38 -4.08 9.66
CA THR A 117 -14.58 -2.90 10.50
C THR A 117 -15.17 -1.76 9.71
N TYR A 118 -15.95 -0.91 10.37
CA TYR A 118 -16.48 0.30 9.75
C TYR A 118 -15.45 1.44 9.74
N LEU A 119 -15.49 2.27 8.70
CA LEU A 119 -14.78 3.54 8.57
C LEU A 119 -15.74 4.58 7.99
N LYS A 120 -15.76 5.81 8.53
CA LYS A 120 -16.56 6.90 7.95
C LYS A 120 -15.91 7.50 6.71
N VAL A 121 -16.67 7.58 5.64
CA VAL A 121 -16.34 8.23 4.37
C VAL A 121 -17.51 9.12 3.96
N LYS A 122 -17.27 10.41 3.74
CA LYS A 122 -18.31 11.43 3.47
C LYS A 122 -19.44 11.45 4.50
N GLY A 123 -19.14 11.08 5.75
CA GLY A 123 -20.12 11.00 6.84
C GLY A 123 -20.86 9.65 6.95
N TYR A 124 -20.74 8.77 5.96
CA TYR A 124 -21.38 7.44 5.93
C TYR A 124 -20.41 6.35 6.36
N ASP A 125 -20.91 5.30 6.99
CA ASP A 125 -20.11 4.12 7.33
C ASP A 125 -19.86 3.27 6.07
N MET A 126 -18.59 2.98 5.79
CA MET A 126 -18.13 2.01 4.81
C MET A 126 -17.46 0.84 5.51
N TYR A 127 -17.42 -0.31 4.85
CA TYR A 127 -16.94 -1.58 5.39
C TYR A 127 -15.54 -1.89 4.88
N LEU A 128 -14.56 -1.83 5.79
CA LEU A 128 -13.19 -2.27 5.52
C LEU A 128 -13.06 -3.75 5.88
N TYR A 129 -13.00 -4.58 4.85
CA TYR A 129 -12.63 -5.98 4.91
C TYR A 129 -11.11 -6.08 5.07
N ARG A 130 -10.66 -6.91 6.00
CA ARG A 130 -9.23 -7.14 6.24
C ARG A 130 -8.97 -8.60 6.56
N ALA A 131 -7.92 -9.15 5.97
CA ALA A 131 -7.49 -10.52 6.21
C ALA A 131 -6.00 -10.58 6.57
N ILE A 132 -5.66 -11.49 7.48
CA ILE A 132 -4.30 -11.85 7.85
C ILE A 132 -4.14 -13.36 7.93
N ASP A 133 -2.92 -13.86 7.82
CA ASP A 133 -2.64 -15.27 8.07
C ASP A 133 -2.50 -15.59 9.57
N LYS A 134 -2.28 -16.86 9.91
CA LYS A 134 -2.07 -17.32 11.30
C LYS A 134 -0.90 -16.64 12.04
N GLU A 135 0.06 -16.06 11.31
CA GLU A 135 1.19 -15.30 11.88
C GLU A 135 0.94 -13.78 11.86
N GLY A 136 -0.27 -13.38 11.48
CA GLY A 136 -0.71 -12.01 11.36
C GLY A 136 -0.17 -11.25 10.14
N ASN A 137 0.47 -11.94 9.18
CA ASN A 137 0.89 -11.29 7.93
C ASN A 137 -0.35 -10.85 7.17
N LEU A 138 -0.31 -9.64 6.62
CA LEU A 138 -1.37 -9.13 5.75
C LEU A 138 -1.61 -10.07 4.56
N ILE A 139 -2.86 -10.47 4.37
CA ILE A 139 -3.34 -11.14 3.17
C ILE A 139 -3.80 -10.07 2.18
N ASP A 140 -4.87 -9.35 2.52
CA ASP A 140 -5.39 -8.24 1.72
C ASP A 140 -6.30 -7.31 2.55
N VAL A 141 -6.62 -6.16 1.98
CA VAL A 141 -7.67 -5.23 2.44
C VAL A 141 -8.56 -4.80 1.28
N TYR A 142 -9.83 -4.58 1.59
CA TYR A 142 -10.83 -4.16 0.61
C TYR A 142 -11.87 -3.25 1.28
N LEU A 143 -12.19 -2.14 0.64
CA LEU A 143 -13.19 -1.20 1.14
C LEU A 143 -14.44 -1.30 0.27
N SER A 144 -15.58 -1.53 0.92
CA SER A 144 -16.89 -1.59 0.26
C SER A 144 -17.86 -0.61 0.91
N ASP A 145 -18.79 -0.09 0.13
CA ASP A 145 -19.95 0.68 0.59
C ASP A 145 -21.04 -0.22 1.19
N THR A 146 -21.00 -1.52 0.91
CA THR A 146 -21.99 -2.50 1.33
C THR A 146 -21.36 -3.62 2.14
N ARG A 147 -22.16 -4.22 3.03
CA ARG A 147 -21.80 -5.41 3.79
C ARG A 147 -22.66 -6.57 3.33
N ASP A 148 -22.47 -6.96 2.08
CA ASP A 148 -23.24 -8.03 1.46
C ASP A 148 -22.35 -9.23 1.09
N LYS A 149 -23.02 -10.28 0.63
CA LYS A 149 -22.36 -11.51 0.18
C LYS A 149 -21.44 -11.26 -1.01
N LYS A 150 -21.79 -10.35 -1.94
CA LYS A 150 -21.00 -10.06 -3.14
C LYS A 150 -19.68 -9.37 -2.78
N ALA A 151 -19.70 -8.40 -1.87
CA ALA A 151 -18.52 -7.73 -1.35
C ALA A 151 -17.59 -8.72 -0.63
N ALA A 152 -18.16 -9.64 0.16
CA ALA A 152 -17.39 -10.70 0.80
C ALA A 152 -16.74 -11.65 -0.23
N GLU A 153 -17.49 -12.10 -1.25
CA GLU A 153 -16.96 -12.94 -2.33
C GLU A 153 -15.84 -12.25 -3.12
N ALA A 154 -16.04 -10.98 -3.47
CA ALA A 154 -15.02 -10.17 -4.15
C ALA A 154 -13.75 -10.06 -3.31
N PHE A 155 -13.90 -9.87 -1.99
CA PHE A 155 -12.76 -9.83 -1.09
C PHE A 155 -12.00 -11.16 -1.01
N PHE A 156 -12.69 -12.30 -0.92
CA PHE A 156 -12.04 -13.60 -0.89
C PHE A 156 -11.29 -13.91 -2.19
N LYS A 157 -11.87 -13.57 -3.35
CA LYS A 157 -11.19 -13.67 -4.65
C LYS A 157 -9.95 -12.77 -4.71
N SER A 158 -10.04 -11.54 -4.18
CA SER A 158 -8.90 -10.63 -4.09
C SER A 158 -7.79 -11.19 -3.20
N CYS A 159 -8.14 -11.83 -2.08
CA CYS A 159 -7.17 -12.46 -1.18
C CYS A 159 -6.36 -13.57 -1.89
N GLU A 160 -7.04 -14.46 -2.61
CA GLU A 160 -6.38 -15.53 -3.38
C GLU A 160 -5.56 -14.96 -4.54
N ALA A 161 -6.07 -13.98 -5.29
CA ALA A 161 -5.34 -13.33 -6.38
C ALA A 161 -4.08 -12.61 -5.89
N THR A 162 -4.19 -11.87 -4.78
CA THR A 162 -3.10 -11.11 -4.15
C THR A 162 -2.00 -12.04 -3.64
N THR A 163 -2.37 -13.14 -2.98
CA THR A 163 -1.41 -14.06 -2.37
C THR A 163 -0.92 -15.14 -3.31
N GLY A 164 -1.68 -15.49 -4.35
CA GLY A 164 -1.47 -16.69 -5.17
C GLY A 164 -1.65 -17.99 -4.38
N ILE A 165 -2.32 -17.96 -3.23
CA ILE A 165 -2.42 -19.11 -2.31
C ILE A 165 -3.89 -19.44 -2.05
N HIS A 166 -4.21 -20.72 -2.22
CA HIS A 166 -5.51 -21.26 -1.83
C HIS A 166 -5.56 -21.56 -0.32
N PRO A 167 -6.49 -20.97 0.45
CA PRO A 167 -6.58 -21.21 1.88
C PRO A 167 -7.06 -22.62 2.18
N SER A 168 -6.61 -23.20 3.30
CA SER A 168 -7.18 -24.44 3.83
C SER A 168 -8.20 -24.19 4.93
N GLN A 169 -8.17 -23.00 5.53
CA GLN A 169 -9.11 -22.59 6.57
C GLN A 169 -9.26 -21.07 6.59
N ILE A 170 -10.49 -20.59 6.76
CA ILE A 170 -10.79 -19.18 7.02
C ILE A 170 -11.54 -19.08 8.34
N THR A 171 -11.02 -18.24 9.24
CA THR A 171 -11.66 -17.91 10.51
C THR A 171 -12.30 -16.53 10.41
N THR A 172 -13.60 -16.43 10.68
CA THR A 172 -14.35 -15.16 10.67
C THR A 172 -15.19 -15.01 11.94
N ASP A 173 -15.79 -13.83 12.12
CA ASP A 173 -16.90 -13.67 13.05
C ASP A 173 -18.17 -14.40 12.55
N LYS A 174 -19.18 -14.51 13.41
CA LYS A 174 -20.47 -15.17 13.17
C LYS A 174 -21.41 -14.39 12.25
N GLU A 175 -20.89 -13.88 11.13
CA GLU A 175 -21.71 -13.23 10.11
C GLU A 175 -22.35 -14.28 9.19
N PRO A 176 -23.68 -14.28 9.01
CA PRO A 176 -24.38 -15.27 8.18
C PRO A 176 -23.94 -15.31 6.71
N ALA A 177 -23.41 -14.20 6.19
CA ALA A 177 -22.99 -14.09 4.80
C ALA A 177 -21.68 -14.84 4.48
N PHE A 178 -20.78 -15.00 5.46
CA PHE A 178 -19.42 -15.51 5.20
C PHE A 178 -19.34 -16.99 4.78
N PRO A 179 -20.05 -17.95 5.40
CA PRO A 179 -19.95 -19.35 4.99
C PRO A 179 -20.27 -19.55 3.50
N ASN A 180 -21.36 -18.91 3.03
CA ASN A 180 -21.77 -18.98 1.65
C ASN A 180 -20.83 -18.21 0.70
N ALA A 181 -20.30 -17.07 1.14
CA ALA A 181 -19.33 -16.31 0.36
C ALA A 181 -18.01 -17.08 0.20
N ILE A 182 -17.52 -17.76 1.25
CA ILE A 182 -16.33 -18.61 1.19
C ILE A 182 -16.56 -19.76 0.20
N LYS A 183 -17.68 -20.49 0.35
CA LYS A 183 -18.00 -21.62 -0.53
C LYS A 183 -18.09 -21.20 -2.00
N ASN A 184 -18.69 -20.04 -2.28
CA ASN A 184 -18.85 -19.53 -3.64
C ASN A 184 -17.55 -18.99 -4.24
N ALA A 185 -16.73 -18.30 -3.44
CA ALA A 185 -15.51 -17.66 -3.93
C ALA A 185 -14.33 -18.61 -4.01
N LEU A 186 -14.24 -19.58 -3.10
CA LEU A 186 -13.06 -20.41 -2.89
C LEU A 186 -13.37 -21.92 -2.90
N GLY A 187 -14.63 -22.34 -3.02
CA GLY A 187 -14.99 -23.76 -3.03
C GLY A 187 -15.29 -24.35 -1.65
N GLY A 188 -15.81 -25.57 -1.65
CA GLY A 188 -16.30 -26.27 -0.46
C GLY A 188 -15.24 -26.97 0.39
N ASP A 189 -14.01 -27.06 -0.10
CA ASP A 189 -12.86 -27.68 0.59
C ASP A 189 -12.21 -26.75 1.63
N VAL A 190 -12.48 -25.44 1.54
CA VAL A 190 -12.03 -24.46 2.53
C VAL A 190 -12.82 -24.62 3.83
N LYS A 191 -12.12 -24.97 4.92
CA LYS A 191 -12.75 -25.08 6.25
C LYS A 191 -13.12 -23.70 6.79
N HIS A 192 -14.40 -23.44 7.00
CA HIS A 192 -14.85 -22.27 7.75
C HIS A 192 -14.82 -22.54 9.25
N ARG A 193 -14.29 -21.60 10.03
CA ARG A 193 -14.32 -21.64 11.50
C ARG A 193 -14.86 -20.33 12.05
N ASP A 194 -15.88 -20.40 12.90
CA ASP A 194 -16.33 -19.29 13.72
C ASP A 194 -15.74 -19.41 15.13
N SER A 195 -15.06 -18.37 15.62
CA SER A 195 -14.51 -18.41 16.98
C SER A 195 -14.36 -17.01 17.56
N LYS A 196 -15.24 -16.69 18.51
CA LYS A 196 -15.25 -15.40 19.22
C LYS A 196 -13.90 -15.07 19.86
N TYR A 197 -13.22 -16.05 20.46
CA TYR A 197 -11.92 -15.84 21.13
C TYR A 197 -10.79 -15.51 20.16
N MET A 198 -10.85 -16.05 18.92
CA MET A 198 -9.81 -15.84 17.91
C MET A 198 -10.00 -14.53 17.15
N ASN A 199 -11.16 -13.88 17.31
CA ASN A 199 -11.39 -12.52 16.84
C ASN A 199 -10.52 -11.49 17.58
N ASN A 200 -10.07 -11.78 18.81
CA ASN A 200 -9.14 -10.89 19.54
C ASN A 200 -7.89 -10.54 18.72
N VAL A 201 -7.38 -11.47 17.91
CA VAL A 201 -6.23 -11.24 17.02
C VAL A 201 -6.60 -10.23 15.92
N MET A 202 -7.79 -10.36 15.33
CA MET A 202 -8.31 -9.41 14.34
C MET A 202 -8.59 -8.04 14.96
N GLU A 203 -9.24 -7.98 16.13
CA GLU A 203 -9.49 -6.73 16.84
C GLU A 203 -8.20 -5.99 17.18
N GLN A 204 -7.17 -6.70 17.65
CA GLN A 204 -5.84 -6.13 17.87
C GLN A 204 -5.23 -5.63 16.57
N SER A 205 -5.37 -6.38 15.47
CA SER A 205 -4.85 -6.00 14.17
C SER A 205 -5.47 -4.70 13.62
N HIS A 206 -6.75 -4.44 13.94
CA HIS A 206 -7.49 -3.23 13.58
C HIS A 206 -7.03 -1.98 14.32
N ARG A 207 -6.34 -2.11 15.47
CA ARG A 207 -5.88 -0.95 16.26
C ARG A 207 -4.98 -0.02 15.43
N GLY A 208 -4.16 -0.58 14.55
CA GLY A 208 -3.27 0.20 13.68
C GLY A 208 -4.05 1.19 12.82
N ILE A 209 -4.92 0.68 11.93
CA ILE A 209 -5.72 1.52 11.03
C ILE A 209 -6.67 2.43 11.80
N LYS A 210 -7.33 1.94 12.86
CA LYS A 210 -8.23 2.77 13.69
C LYS A 210 -7.49 3.93 14.38
N SER A 211 -6.27 3.69 14.86
CA SER A 211 -5.46 4.75 15.50
C SER A 211 -4.98 5.81 14.53
N ARG A 212 -4.87 5.46 13.24
CA ARG A 212 -4.49 6.37 12.16
C ARG A 212 -5.70 7.14 11.60
N TYR A 213 -6.82 6.44 11.49
CA TYR A 213 -8.10 6.94 10.99
C TYR A 213 -8.78 7.91 11.96
N LYS A 214 -8.82 7.61 13.27
CA LYS A 214 -9.52 8.44 14.28
C LYS A 214 -9.09 9.93 14.24
N PRO A 215 -7.78 10.27 14.21
CA PRO A 215 -7.34 11.66 14.07
C PRO A 215 -7.75 12.35 12.76
N MET A 216 -8.00 11.59 11.69
CA MET A 216 -8.35 12.14 10.36
C MET A 216 -9.81 12.59 10.27
N LYS A 217 -10.65 12.27 11.26
CA LYS A 217 -12.09 12.60 11.30
C LYS A 217 -12.91 12.11 10.09
N GLY A 218 -12.46 11.02 9.45
CA GLY A 218 -13.13 10.45 8.28
C GLY A 218 -12.50 10.84 6.95
N PHE A 219 -12.77 10.05 5.91
CA PHE A 219 -12.33 10.37 4.55
C PHE A 219 -13.39 11.19 3.81
N LYS A 220 -12.96 12.05 2.89
CA LYS A 220 -13.86 12.83 2.04
C LYS A 220 -14.21 12.12 0.72
N ASP A 221 -13.57 11.00 0.42
CA ASP A 221 -13.72 10.29 -0.83
C ASP A 221 -13.41 8.79 -0.66
N SER A 222 -14.21 7.93 -1.30
CA SER A 222 -14.11 6.46 -1.15
C SER A 222 -12.90 5.88 -1.86
N TRP A 223 -12.55 6.41 -3.04
CA TRP A 223 -11.37 6.01 -3.77
C TRP A 223 -10.10 6.38 -2.98
N CYS A 224 -10.04 7.59 -2.45
CA CYS A 224 -8.95 8.04 -1.58
C CYS A 224 -8.85 7.19 -0.29
N ALA A 225 -9.99 6.83 0.31
CA ALA A 225 -10.04 5.97 1.49
C ALA A 225 -9.47 4.57 1.21
N MET A 226 -9.86 3.98 0.08
CA MET A 226 -9.38 2.68 -0.36
C MET A 226 -7.87 2.70 -0.62
N ILE A 227 -7.37 3.67 -1.41
CA ILE A 227 -5.93 3.85 -1.62
C ILE A 227 -5.22 3.97 -0.27
N PHE A 228 -5.74 4.82 0.62
CA PHE A 228 -5.12 5.03 1.92
C PHE A 228 -5.02 3.74 2.73
N CYS A 229 -6.12 2.99 2.87
CA CYS A 229 -6.16 1.75 3.62
C CYS A 229 -5.19 0.70 3.05
N THR A 230 -5.16 0.56 1.73
CA THR A 230 -4.24 -0.35 1.04
C THR A 230 -2.80 0.04 1.30
N VAL A 231 -2.42 1.27 0.98
CA VAL A 231 -1.03 1.73 1.13
C VAL A 231 -0.58 1.70 2.58
N PHE A 232 -1.45 2.11 3.51
CA PHE A 232 -1.17 2.07 4.94
C PHE A 232 -0.86 0.64 5.42
N GLU A 233 -1.69 -0.34 5.08
CA GLU A 233 -1.50 -1.72 5.53
C GLU A 233 -0.27 -2.37 4.85
N GLU A 234 0.00 -2.08 3.58
CA GLU A 234 1.21 -2.56 2.89
C GLU A 234 2.49 -2.01 3.53
N ILE A 235 2.55 -0.69 3.77
CA ILE A 235 3.70 -0.06 4.45
C ILE A 235 3.84 -0.62 5.86
N LYS A 236 2.75 -0.74 6.61
CA LYS A 236 2.77 -1.31 7.96
C LYS A 236 3.26 -2.76 7.96
N GLN A 237 2.84 -3.58 7.00
CA GLN A 237 3.32 -4.96 6.84
C GLN A 237 4.80 -4.99 6.46
N PHE A 238 5.26 -4.12 5.55
CA PHE A 238 6.65 -4.06 5.13
C PHE A 238 7.58 -3.71 6.29
N PHE A 239 7.19 -2.77 7.15
CA PHE A 239 7.94 -2.36 8.34
C PHE A 239 7.62 -3.22 9.59
N ARG A 240 6.86 -4.31 9.45
CA ARG A 240 6.56 -5.23 10.56
C ARG A 240 7.78 -6.07 10.89
N MET A 241 8.32 -5.90 12.10
CA MET A 241 9.48 -6.65 12.59
C MET A 241 9.01 -7.70 13.60
N ARG A 242 8.93 -8.97 13.17
CA ARG A 242 8.55 -10.08 14.04
C ARG A 242 9.75 -10.63 14.79
N ASN A 243 9.55 -11.12 16.01
CA ASN A 243 10.57 -11.79 16.83
C ASN A 243 11.82 -10.92 17.09
N LYS A 244 11.64 -9.59 17.12
CA LYS A 244 12.69 -8.64 17.45
C LYS A 244 12.33 -7.93 18.75
N SER A 245 13.31 -7.76 19.63
CA SER A 245 13.17 -6.83 20.76
C SER A 245 13.06 -5.40 20.24
N GLN A 246 12.62 -4.47 21.10
CA GLN A 246 12.56 -3.06 20.71
C GLN A 246 13.93 -2.51 20.27
N SER A 247 15.01 -2.92 20.95
CA SER A 247 16.38 -2.52 20.60
C SER A 247 16.79 -3.02 19.22
N GLN A 248 16.57 -4.32 18.95
CA GLN A 248 16.83 -4.90 17.64
C GLN A 248 15.99 -4.22 16.55
N GLY A 249 14.72 -3.91 16.85
CA GLY A 249 13.84 -3.21 15.92
C GLY A 249 14.35 -1.81 15.54
N ARG A 250 14.92 -1.06 16.50
CA ARG A 250 15.52 0.26 16.23
C ARG A 250 16.72 0.13 15.29
N GLN A 251 17.59 -0.86 15.51
CA GLN A 251 18.77 -1.10 14.66
C GLN A 251 18.39 -1.53 13.24
N CYS A 252 17.33 -2.33 13.08
CA CYS A 252 16.86 -2.78 11.78
C CYS A 252 16.06 -1.72 10.99
N PHE A 253 15.63 -0.62 11.63
CA PHE A 253 14.73 0.33 11.00
C PHE A 253 15.37 1.11 9.85
N ALA A 254 16.57 1.65 10.04
CA ALA A 254 17.26 2.38 8.99
C ALA A 254 17.60 1.49 7.77
N PRO A 255 18.15 0.27 7.94
CA PRO A 255 18.32 -0.67 6.83
C PRO A 255 17.00 -0.98 6.10
N ARG A 256 15.91 -1.19 6.84
CA ARG A 256 14.58 -1.45 6.25
C ARG A 256 14.04 -0.24 5.48
N PHE A 257 14.32 0.97 5.95
CA PHE A 257 13.96 2.20 5.25
C PHE A 257 14.77 2.35 3.95
N GLN A 258 16.05 1.97 3.95
CA GLN A 258 16.84 1.94 2.71
C GLN A 258 16.31 0.91 1.71
N GLU A 259 15.82 -0.25 2.16
CA GLU A 259 15.11 -1.20 1.28
C GLU A 259 13.83 -0.58 0.70
N PHE A 260 13.09 0.17 1.51
CA PHE A 260 11.91 0.92 1.08
C PHE A 260 12.24 1.95 -0.01
N GLU A 261 13.35 2.68 0.13
CA GLU A 261 13.83 3.62 -0.89
C GLU A 261 14.30 2.89 -2.15
N LYS A 262 15.03 1.78 -2.02
CA LYS A 262 15.51 0.99 -3.18
C LYS A 262 14.37 0.47 -4.05
N MET A 263 13.22 0.10 -3.45
CA MET A 263 12.01 -0.29 -4.20
C MET A 263 11.46 0.83 -5.10
N ALA A 264 11.76 2.10 -4.81
CA ALA A 264 11.43 3.23 -5.67
C ALA A 264 12.35 3.37 -6.89
N GLY A 265 13.33 2.48 -7.05
CA GLY A 265 14.34 2.56 -8.11
C GLY A 265 15.49 3.53 -7.78
N LEU A 266 15.64 3.91 -6.52
CA LEU A 266 16.84 4.59 -6.02
C LEU A 266 17.99 3.59 -5.98
N LYS A 267 18.96 3.74 -6.90
CA LYS A 267 20.28 3.14 -6.72
C LYS A 267 21.07 4.05 -5.79
N THR A 268 21.52 3.49 -4.66
CA THR A 268 22.61 4.04 -3.83
C THR A 268 23.88 4.14 -4.65
#